data_AF-A0A8X7BUX3-F1
#
_entry.id   AF-A0A8X7BUX3-F1
#
_cell.length_a   1.000
_cell.length_b   1.000
_cell.length_c   1.000
_cell.angle_alpha   90.00
_cell.angle_beta   90.00
_cell.angle_gamma   90.00
#
_symmetry.space_group_name_H-M   'P 1'
#
loop_
_entity.id
_entity.type
_entity.pdbx_description
1 polymer ?
#
loop_
_entity_poly.entity_id
_entity_poly.type
_entity_poly.pdbx_seq_one_letter_code
_entity_poly.pdbx_strand_id
1 'polypeptide(L)'
;MFRDSGQSTSEQQEELFRMTYDVTCSAALMKVTIMVGNNHSNVFIENLRGFDECLPKTVEGKAVLKLPLDNFHKCGTTRMTNKFSGQTVYYNRIIIEEPKKPRELLLVKCVLPVDKTKTADWEKKRPKRNLLPPGFVEAEDLNITNIVAHAPTPYLNLAVRQNGRVLDTAYNVQPGTPLEMVVYLDSKSASTYGILVSYLKVTDGTPEHDEIIVMNGCSIDPYIFGNFETPDEGKTLYSKFRAFKFPDSNYVLFVGTVNVCLKQCRGVKGDEKNSSKQTIQPANSRNTKVYRLSFPLSLGTEMGNHSDSPTCSAKEGNGPKREIEKGTTSQLQKT
;
A
#
# COMPACT_ATOMS: atom_id res chain seq x y z
N MET A 1 26.19 48.35 -38.93
CA MET A 1 24.99 47.49 -39.11
C MET A 1 25.52 46.19 -39.69
N PHE A 2 25.70 45.10 -38.96
CA PHE A 2 24.76 44.35 -38.14
C PHE A 2 25.38 43.95 -36.79
N ARG A 3 24.52 43.76 -35.78
CA ARG A 3 24.83 43.39 -34.40
C ARG A 3 24.24 42.00 -34.13
N ASP A 4 25.03 41.17 -33.45
CA ASP A 4 24.60 39.93 -32.78
C ASP A 4 23.74 40.22 -31.54
N SER A 5 22.75 39.34 -31.28
CA SER A 5 21.99 39.13 -30.03
C SER A 5 20.94 38.04 -30.33
N GLY A 6 20.67 36.98 -29.56
CA GLY A 6 20.86 36.66 -28.16
C GLY A 6 19.57 36.00 -27.62
N GLN A 7 19.65 34.71 -27.26
CA GLN A 7 19.00 34.02 -26.12
C GLN A 7 17.46 33.93 -25.89
N SER A 8 16.98 32.67 -25.91
CA SER A 8 16.16 31.94 -24.91
C SER A 8 14.71 32.30 -24.52
N THR A 9 13.98 31.20 -24.28
CA THR A 9 12.83 30.97 -23.37
C THR A 9 11.42 30.99 -23.95
N SER A 10 10.79 29.81 -23.96
CA SER A 10 9.43 29.61 -23.45
C SER A 10 9.20 28.12 -23.17
N GLU A 11 9.86 27.59 -22.12
CA GLU A 11 9.28 26.53 -21.30
C GLU A 11 8.09 27.16 -20.55
N GLN A 12 6.87 26.98 -21.04
CA GLN A 12 5.63 27.14 -20.27
C GLN A 12 4.43 26.88 -21.18
N GLN A 13 4.00 25.61 -21.28
CA GLN A 13 2.57 25.33 -21.36
C GLN A 13 2.28 23.87 -20.97
N GLU A 14 2.28 23.63 -19.66
CA GLU A 14 1.54 22.51 -19.06
C GLU A 14 0.51 23.12 -18.09
N GLU A 15 -0.41 23.92 -18.62
CA GLU A 15 -1.59 24.36 -17.89
C GLU A 15 -2.65 23.25 -17.93
N LEU A 16 -2.54 22.36 -16.96
CA LEU A 16 -3.55 21.40 -16.57
C LEU A 16 -4.85 22.15 -16.18
N PHE A 17 -5.94 21.87 -16.88
CA PHE A 17 -7.28 22.36 -16.53
C PHE A 17 -7.56 22.00 -15.07
N ARG A 18 -7.55 22.97 -14.15
CA ARG A 18 -7.76 22.71 -12.72
C ARG A 18 -9.22 22.40 -12.47
N MET A 19 -9.57 21.11 -12.44
CA MET A 19 -10.77 20.61 -11.77
C MET A 19 -10.89 21.24 -10.38
N THR A 20 -12.05 21.82 -10.05
CA THR A 20 -12.27 22.42 -8.73
C THR A 20 -12.76 21.35 -7.76
N TYR A 21 -11.99 21.12 -6.70
CA TYR A 21 -12.33 20.19 -5.64
C TYR A 21 -12.03 20.80 -4.27
N ASP A 22 -12.77 20.37 -3.26
CA ASP A 22 -12.57 20.75 -1.86
C ASP A 22 -12.35 19.51 -0.98
N VAL A 23 -11.47 19.63 0.00
CA VAL A 23 -11.14 18.55 0.96
C VAL A 23 -11.35 19.07 2.37
N THR A 24 -12.35 18.53 3.06
CA THR A 24 -12.60 18.80 4.47
C THR A 24 -12.10 17.65 5.33
N CYS A 25 -11.30 17.97 6.34
CA CYS A 25 -10.65 17.01 7.22
C CYS A 25 -11.14 17.10 8.66
N SER A 26 -11.41 15.95 9.26
CA SER A 26 -11.63 15.78 10.70
C SER A 26 -10.78 14.62 11.22
N ALA A 27 -10.71 14.42 12.54
CA ALA A 27 -9.95 13.30 13.12
C ALA A 27 -10.46 11.91 12.68
N ALA A 28 -11.74 11.79 12.32
CA ALA A 28 -12.37 10.52 11.97
C ALA A 28 -12.74 10.39 10.48
N LEU A 29 -12.81 11.50 9.73
CA LEU A 29 -13.35 11.50 8.36
C LEU A 29 -12.63 12.52 7.47
N MET A 30 -12.28 12.08 6.26
CA MET A 30 -11.89 12.93 5.13
C MET A 30 -13.05 12.99 4.13
N LYS A 31 -13.61 14.18 3.92
CA LYS A 31 -14.68 14.44 2.95
C LYS A 31 -14.10 15.15 1.73
N VAL A 32 -14.28 14.56 0.56
CA VAL A 32 -13.85 15.15 -0.72
C VAL A 32 -15.09 15.53 -1.52
N THR A 33 -15.14 16.78 -1.98
CA THR A 33 -16.22 17.30 -2.82
C THR A 33 -15.62 17.70 -4.16
N ILE A 34 -16.03 17.03 -5.24
CA ILE A 34 -15.55 17.28 -6.59
C ILE A 34 -16.69 17.92 -7.38
N MET A 35 -16.41 19.05 -8.04
CA MET A 35 -17.37 19.72 -8.91
C MET A 35 -17.38 19.01 -10.26
N VAL A 36 -18.45 18.26 -10.56
CA VAL A 36 -18.57 17.44 -11.77
C VAL A 36 -19.48 18.09 -12.82
N GLY A 37 -20.40 18.96 -12.37
CA GLY A 37 -21.36 19.63 -13.26
C GLY A 37 -22.38 18.66 -13.85
N ASN A 38 -22.83 18.94 -15.07
CA ASN A 38 -23.76 18.07 -15.84
C ASN A 38 -23.05 17.06 -16.74
N ASN A 39 -21.72 17.09 -16.74
CA ASN A 39 -20.93 16.13 -17.49
C ASN A 39 -21.08 14.80 -16.77
N HIS A 40 -21.52 13.74 -17.46
CA HIS A 40 -21.69 12.39 -16.91
C HIS A 40 -20.33 11.77 -16.54
N SER A 41 -19.57 12.42 -15.66
CA SER A 41 -18.21 12.01 -15.31
C SER A 41 -18.29 10.95 -14.24
N ASN A 42 -17.65 9.81 -14.50
CA ASN A 42 -17.54 8.75 -13.51
C ASN A 42 -16.41 9.10 -12.56
N VAL A 43 -16.74 9.22 -11.28
CA VAL A 43 -15.78 9.48 -10.20
C VAL A 43 -15.67 8.21 -9.37
N PHE A 44 -14.46 7.74 -9.10
CA PHE A 44 -14.26 6.56 -8.27
C PHE A 44 -12.86 6.57 -7.64
N ILE A 45 -12.69 5.76 -6.60
CA ILE A 45 -11.41 5.63 -5.91
C ILE A 45 -10.52 4.66 -6.69
N GLU A 46 -9.24 5.02 -6.87
CA GLU A 46 -8.26 4.14 -7.48
C GLU A 46 -8.16 2.82 -6.70
N ASN A 47 -8.09 1.72 -7.45
CA ASN A 47 -8.03 0.36 -6.95
C ASN A 47 -9.27 -0.16 -6.17
N LEU A 48 -10.38 0.60 -6.13
CA LEU A 48 -11.61 0.25 -5.40
C LEU A 48 -12.88 0.26 -6.26
N ARG A 49 -12.71 0.13 -7.58
CA ARG A 49 -13.84 0.13 -8.50
C ARG A 49 -14.69 -1.14 -8.26
N GLY A 50 -16.00 -0.95 -8.04
CA GLY A 50 -16.94 -2.04 -7.68
C GLY A 50 -17.15 -2.26 -6.18
N PHE A 51 -16.51 -1.47 -5.31
CA PHE A 51 -16.79 -1.51 -3.87
C PHE A 51 -17.93 -0.53 -3.51
N ASP A 52 -19.14 -1.08 -3.35
CA ASP A 52 -20.38 -0.29 -3.23
C ASP A 52 -20.38 0.69 -2.05
N GLU A 53 -19.71 0.35 -0.95
CA GLU A 53 -19.75 1.17 0.27
C GLU A 53 -18.96 2.49 0.14
N CYS A 54 -18.02 2.58 -0.80
CA CYS A 54 -17.16 3.75 -0.99
C CYS A 54 -17.47 4.52 -2.29
N LEU A 55 -18.64 4.25 -2.89
CA LEU A 55 -19.13 4.99 -4.06
C LEU A 55 -19.39 6.46 -3.75
N PRO A 56 -19.09 7.38 -4.69
CA PRO A 56 -19.42 8.79 -4.50
C PRO A 56 -20.95 8.97 -4.45
N LYS A 57 -21.39 9.86 -3.57
CA LYS A 57 -22.78 10.33 -3.56
C LYS A 57 -22.87 11.60 -4.39
N THR A 58 -23.55 11.53 -5.53
CA THR A 58 -23.78 12.70 -6.38
C THR A 58 -24.95 13.51 -5.85
N VAL A 59 -24.68 14.75 -5.44
CA VAL A 59 -25.68 15.70 -4.94
C VAL A 59 -25.51 17.00 -5.70
N GLU A 60 -26.54 17.43 -6.44
CA GLU A 60 -26.56 18.73 -7.13
C GLU A 60 -25.34 19.00 -8.04
N GLY A 61 -24.93 18.01 -8.85
CA GLY A 61 -23.76 18.14 -9.75
C GLY A 61 -22.40 18.10 -9.03
N LYS A 62 -22.37 17.72 -7.75
CA LYS A 62 -21.17 17.51 -6.94
C LYS A 62 -21.04 16.04 -6.58
N ALA A 63 -19.88 15.44 -6.83
CA ALA A 63 -19.56 14.11 -6.33
C ALA A 63 -18.94 14.24 -4.93
N VAL A 64 -19.58 13.65 -3.93
CA VAL A 64 -19.12 13.68 -2.54
C VAL A 64 -18.63 12.30 -2.12
N LEU A 65 -17.34 12.20 -1.78
CA LEU A 65 -16.73 11.01 -1.21
C LEU A 65 -16.50 11.19 0.29
N LYS A 66 -16.86 10.18 1.07
CA LYS A 66 -16.67 10.15 2.53
C LYS A 66 -15.72 9.00 2.87
N LEU A 67 -14.51 9.35 3.31
CA LEU A 67 -13.43 8.40 3.56
C LEU A 67 -13.16 8.33 5.08
N PRO A 68 -13.50 7.21 5.75
CA PRO A 68 -13.23 7.03 7.18
C PRO A 68 -11.71 7.01 7.44
N LEU A 69 -11.24 7.64 8.51
CA LEU A 69 -9.82 7.71 8.90
C LEU A 69 -9.50 6.85 10.13
N ASP A 70 -10.51 6.51 10.93
CA ASP A 70 -10.47 5.55 12.04
C ASP A 70 -10.21 4.13 11.53
N ASN A 71 -10.94 3.71 10.50
CA ASN A 71 -10.67 2.51 9.72
C ASN A 71 -10.29 2.86 8.27
N PHE A 72 -9.13 3.52 8.14
CA PHE A 72 -8.65 4.09 6.88
C PHE A 72 -8.48 3.08 5.74
N HIS A 73 -8.33 1.79 6.04
CA HIS A 73 -8.21 0.75 5.02
C HIS A 73 -9.50 0.51 4.24
N LYS A 74 -10.66 0.76 4.86
CA LYS A 74 -11.98 0.41 4.33
C LYS A 74 -12.28 1.05 2.97
N CYS A 75 -11.95 2.33 2.81
CA CYS A 75 -12.10 3.04 1.53
C CYS A 75 -10.75 3.39 0.89
N GLY A 76 -9.78 2.49 0.99
CA GLY A 76 -8.58 2.58 0.14
C GLY A 76 -7.62 3.71 0.54
N THR A 77 -7.83 4.35 1.69
CA THR A 77 -7.02 5.49 2.11
C THR A 77 -5.66 5.00 2.57
N THR A 78 -4.59 5.64 2.14
CA THR A 78 -3.23 5.32 2.59
C THR A 78 -2.85 6.23 3.75
N ARG A 79 -2.32 5.66 4.83
CA ARG A 79 -1.81 6.39 5.98
C ARG A 79 -0.29 6.47 5.93
N MET A 80 0.26 7.67 5.89
CA MET A 80 1.69 7.95 5.95
C MET A 80 2.02 8.64 7.28
N THR A 81 2.97 8.09 8.02
CA THR A 81 3.49 8.71 9.24
C THR A 81 4.96 9.03 9.08
N ASN A 82 5.32 10.30 9.22
CA ASN A 82 6.71 10.74 9.34
C ASN A 82 7.23 10.35 10.73
N LYS A 83 8.31 9.57 10.77
CA LYS A 83 8.89 9.05 12.01
C LYS A 83 9.67 10.08 12.80
N PHE A 84 10.13 11.14 12.14
CA PHE A 84 10.87 12.22 12.79
C PHE A 84 9.93 13.26 13.41
N SER A 85 8.95 13.75 12.65
CA SER A 85 8.02 14.78 13.13
C SER A 85 6.77 14.23 13.84
N GLY A 86 6.47 12.94 13.69
CA GLY A 86 5.21 12.35 14.17
C GLY A 86 3.98 12.75 13.34
N GLN A 87 4.16 13.59 12.32
CA GLN A 87 3.06 14.04 11.45
C GLN A 87 2.48 12.86 10.67
N THR A 88 1.15 12.75 10.70
CA THR A 88 0.41 11.73 9.96
C THR A 88 -0.41 12.40 8.86
N VAL A 89 -0.23 11.89 7.65
CA VAL A 89 -0.91 12.32 6.43
C VAL A 89 -1.70 11.15 5.89
N TYR A 90 -2.98 11.36 5.68
CA TYR A 90 -3.85 10.42 4.96
C TYR A 90 -3.99 10.91 3.53
N TYR A 91 -3.85 10.03 2.55
CA TYR A 91 -4.03 10.40 1.16
C TYR A 91 -4.70 9.27 0.38
N ASN A 92 -5.36 9.63 -0.70
CA ASN A 92 -6.04 8.71 -1.59
C ASN A 92 -5.99 9.26 -3.03
N ARG A 93 -6.11 8.39 -4.03
CA ARG A 93 -6.15 8.77 -5.45
C ARG A 93 -7.55 8.54 -5.98
N ILE A 94 -8.12 9.56 -6.56
CA ILE A 94 -9.47 9.54 -7.14
C ILE A 94 -9.31 9.63 -8.66
N ILE A 95 -9.97 8.74 -9.37
CA ILE A 95 -10.02 8.73 -10.83
C ILE A 95 -11.29 9.45 -11.25
N ILE A 96 -11.15 10.32 -12.23
CA ILE A 96 -12.25 11.02 -12.87
C ILE A 96 -12.20 10.69 -14.37
N GLU A 97 -13.26 10.05 -14.85
CA GLU A 97 -13.43 9.74 -16.27
C GLU A 97 -14.54 10.63 -16.84
N GLU A 98 -14.15 11.57 -17.70
CA GLU A 98 -15.08 12.38 -18.48
C GLU A 98 -15.28 11.80 -19.88
N PRO A 99 -16.48 11.94 -20.48
CA PRO A 99 -16.66 11.60 -21.89
C PRO A 99 -15.69 12.39 -22.76
N LYS A 100 -14.94 11.69 -23.63
CA LYS A 100 -14.01 12.29 -24.62
C LYS A 100 -12.76 12.97 -24.06
N LYS A 101 -12.48 12.85 -22.77
CA LYS A 101 -11.21 13.31 -22.16
C LYS A 101 -10.36 12.14 -21.69
N PRO A 102 -9.04 12.32 -21.57
CA PRO A 102 -8.19 11.34 -20.90
C PRO A 102 -8.62 11.16 -19.44
N ARG A 103 -8.30 9.99 -18.88
CA ARG A 103 -8.50 9.70 -17.46
C ARG A 103 -7.66 10.66 -16.62
N GLU A 104 -8.30 11.34 -15.68
CA GLU A 104 -7.62 12.23 -14.75
C GLU A 104 -7.44 11.56 -13.39
N LEU A 105 -6.27 11.73 -12.78
CA LEU A 105 -5.93 11.19 -11.46
C LEU A 105 -5.70 12.33 -10.47
N LEU A 106 -6.53 12.36 -9.43
CA LEU A 106 -6.53 13.38 -8.40
C LEU A 106 -5.98 12.82 -7.07
N LEU A 107 -4.83 13.34 -6.62
CA LEU A 107 -4.27 13.02 -5.31
C LEU A 107 -4.84 13.95 -4.23
N VAL A 108 -5.71 13.42 -3.39
CA VAL A 108 -6.27 14.13 -2.22
C VAL A 108 -5.49 13.80 -0.97
N LYS A 109 -5.27 14.79 -0.09
CA LYS A 109 -4.50 14.62 1.15
C LYS A 109 -5.14 15.33 2.33
N CYS A 110 -4.95 14.74 3.51
CA CYS A 110 -5.44 15.21 4.79
C CYS A 110 -4.30 15.12 5.81
N VAL A 111 -3.84 16.27 6.30
CA VAL A 111 -2.76 16.35 7.29
C VAL A 111 -3.39 16.55 8.65
N LEU A 112 -3.30 15.55 9.53
CA LEU A 112 -3.80 15.71 10.89
C LEU A 112 -2.74 16.41 11.76
N PRO A 113 -3.16 17.30 12.67
CA PRO A 113 -2.24 17.96 13.59
C PRO A 113 -1.56 16.93 14.49
N VAL A 114 -0.28 17.16 14.80
CA VAL A 114 0.47 16.31 15.72
C VAL A 114 -0.08 16.52 17.13
N ASP A 115 -0.51 15.45 17.78
CA ASP A 115 -0.89 15.46 19.18
C ASP A 115 0.35 15.73 20.04
N LYS A 116 0.53 16.99 20.45
CA LYS A 116 1.69 17.46 21.23
C LYS A 116 1.81 16.79 22.60
N THR A 117 0.77 16.07 23.06
CA THR A 117 0.83 15.31 24.32
C THR A 117 1.68 14.04 24.20
N LYS A 118 1.90 13.54 22.98
CA LYS A 118 2.82 12.44 22.67
C LYS A 118 4.17 13.01 22.20
N THR A 119 4.88 13.71 23.09
CA THR A 119 6.27 14.14 22.86
C THR A 119 7.08 12.97 22.30
N ALA A 120 7.76 13.21 21.18
CA ALA A 120 8.57 12.20 20.53
C ALA A 120 9.69 11.72 21.49
N ASP A 121 9.96 10.41 21.51
CA ASP A 121 10.95 9.79 22.41
C ASP A 121 12.36 10.43 22.33
N TRP A 122 12.67 11.14 21.24
CA TRP A 122 13.93 11.86 21.06
C TRP A 122 14.02 13.16 21.88
N GLU A 123 12.90 13.82 22.19
CA GLU A 123 12.89 15.03 23.03
C GLU A 123 13.21 14.71 24.50
N LYS A 124 12.81 13.53 24.98
CA LYS A 124 13.08 13.07 26.35
C LYS A 124 14.55 12.75 26.62
N LYS A 125 15.38 12.59 25.58
CA LYS A 125 16.78 12.13 25.68
C LYS A 125 17.83 13.21 25.44
N ARG A 126 17.45 14.48 25.26
CA ARG A 126 18.45 15.56 25.17
C ARG A 126 18.84 16.01 26.59
N PRO A 127 20.05 15.71 27.08
CA PRO A 127 20.58 16.46 28.21
C PRO A 127 20.67 17.93 27.77
N LYS A 128 20.00 18.83 28.51
CA LYS A 128 20.17 20.28 28.35
C LYS A 128 21.59 20.65 28.76
N ARG A 129 22.56 20.53 27.84
CA ARG A 129 23.92 21.03 28.06
C ARG A 129 23.95 22.50 27.62
N ASN A 130 23.53 23.39 28.52
CA ASN A 130 23.43 24.82 28.27
C ASN A 130 24.70 25.60 28.64
N LEU A 131 25.87 24.97 28.65
CA LEU A 131 27.12 25.65 28.99
C LEU A 131 28.10 25.50 27.83
N LEU A 132 28.17 26.54 27.01
CA LEU A 132 29.27 26.71 26.07
C LEU A 132 30.55 27.00 26.87
N PRO A 133 31.72 26.50 26.44
CA PRO A 133 32.99 26.80 27.10
C PRO A 133 33.28 28.32 27.10
N PRO A 134 33.94 28.86 28.15
CA PRO A 134 34.41 30.24 28.13
C PRO A 134 35.40 30.43 26.95
N GLY A 135 35.17 31.45 26.12
CA GLY A 135 35.96 31.73 24.92
C GLY A 135 35.35 31.24 23.60
N PHE A 136 34.13 30.70 23.62
CA PHE A 136 33.37 30.49 22.39
C PHE A 136 32.95 31.85 21.81
N VAL A 137 33.66 32.30 20.77
CA VAL A 137 33.28 33.43 19.94
C VAL A 137 32.58 32.88 18.71
N GLU A 138 31.28 33.14 18.61
CA GLU A 138 30.49 32.79 17.42
C GLU A 138 30.95 33.68 16.27
N ALA A 139 31.32 33.08 15.14
CA ALA A 139 31.76 33.85 13.97
C ALA A 139 30.57 34.62 13.40
N GLU A 140 30.74 35.93 13.18
CA GLU A 140 29.74 36.77 12.51
C GLU A 140 29.56 36.31 11.06
N ASP A 141 28.37 35.78 10.81
CA ASP A 141 27.70 35.61 9.52
C ASP A 141 28.51 34.93 8.39
N LEU A 142 28.52 33.60 8.42
CA LEU A 142 28.54 32.86 7.15
C LEU A 142 27.23 33.19 6.41
N ASN A 143 27.36 33.98 5.33
CA ASN A 143 26.28 34.28 4.39
C ASN A 143 25.96 33.02 3.58
N ILE A 144 25.42 32.00 4.24
CA ILE A 144 24.89 30.79 3.61
C ILE A 144 23.68 31.29 2.82
N THR A 145 23.83 31.45 1.51
CA THR A 145 22.69 31.44 0.60
C THR A 145 21.83 30.24 1.00
N ASN A 146 20.72 30.50 1.67
CA ASN A 146 19.89 29.51 2.35
C ASN A 146 19.29 28.52 1.34
N ILE A 147 20.07 27.54 0.89
CA ILE A 147 19.56 26.40 0.14
C ILE A 147 19.06 25.40 1.19
N VAL A 148 17.91 25.70 1.78
CA VAL A 148 17.17 24.72 2.56
C VAL A 148 16.47 23.79 1.57
N ALA A 149 17.23 22.82 1.05
CA ALA A 149 16.65 21.78 0.20
C ALA A 149 15.82 20.83 1.08
N HIS A 150 14.50 20.96 1.02
CA HIS A 150 13.59 20.02 1.66
C HIS A 150 13.48 18.74 0.83
N ALA A 151 13.69 17.59 1.47
CA ALA A 151 13.49 16.31 0.81
C ALA A 151 12.01 16.12 0.44
N PRO A 152 11.70 15.49 -0.71
CA PRO A 152 10.33 15.34 -1.17
C PRO A 152 9.51 14.44 -0.23
N THR A 153 8.19 14.60 -0.24
CA THR A 153 7.29 13.72 0.51
C THR A 153 6.99 12.46 -0.31
N PRO A 154 7.28 11.25 0.19
CA PRO A 154 7.16 10.02 -0.59
C PRO A 154 5.73 9.49 -0.64
N TYR A 155 5.11 9.52 -1.82
CA TYR A 155 3.82 8.88 -2.07
C TYR A 155 4.04 7.53 -2.76
N LEU A 156 3.38 6.49 -2.25
CA LEU A 156 3.39 5.16 -2.88
C LEU A 156 2.31 5.04 -3.94
N ASN A 157 2.64 4.39 -5.04
CA ASN A 157 1.74 3.89 -6.06
C ASN A 157 1.67 2.36 -5.96
N LEU A 158 0.52 1.81 -6.31
CA LEU A 158 0.25 0.39 -6.25
C LEU A 158 -0.36 -0.07 -7.58
N ALA A 159 0.07 -1.22 -8.05
CA ALA A 159 -0.50 -1.87 -9.21
C ALA A 159 -0.51 -3.37 -9.02
N VAL A 160 -1.58 -4.00 -9.51
CA VAL A 160 -1.62 -5.46 -9.72
C VAL A 160 -1.35 -5.70 -11.19
N ARG A 161 -0.49 -6.67 -11.51
CA ARG A 161 -0.21 -7.09 -12.89
C ARG A 161 -0.60 -8.54 -13.10
N GLN A 162 -1.03 -8.84 -14.32
CA GLN A 162 -1.24 -10.18 -14.83
C GLN A 162 -0.57 -10.27 -16.20
N ASN A 163 0.35 -11.22 -16.37
CA ASN A 163 1.11 -11.40 -17.62
C ASN A 163 1.76 -10.09 -18.12
N GLY A 164 2.34 -9.31 -17.19
CA GLY A 164 3.02 -8.03 -17.49
C GLY A 164 2.10 -6.83 -17.73
N ARG A 165 0.77 -7.00 -17.78
CA ARG A 165 -0.20 -5.91 -17.95
C ARG A 165 -0.78 -5.49 -16.61
N VAL A 166 -0.91 -4.18 -16.38
CA VAL A 166 -1.59 -3.66 -15.18
C VAL A 166 -3.07 -4.00 -15.28
N LEU A 167 -3.57 -4.67 -14.25
CA LEU A 167 -4.97 -5.01 -14.10
C LEU A 167 -5.70 -3.84 -13.42
N ASP A 168 -6.82 -3.43 -13.99
CA ASP A 168 -7.77 -2.58 -13.28
C ASP A 168 -8.45 -3.47 -12.24
N THR A 169 -8.21 -3.22 -10.95
CA THR A 169 -8.76 -4.07 -9.86
C THR A 169 -10.28 -4.01 -9.76
N ALA A 170 -10.92 -3.20 -10.61
CA ALA A 170 -12.33 -3.26 -10.95
C ALA A 170 -12.85 -4.62 -11.42
N TYR A 171 -11.96 -5.42 -12.02
CA TYR A 171 -12.34 -6.70 -12.59
C TYR A 171 -12.11 -7.82 -11.58
N ASN A 172 -13.13 -8.65 -11.42
CA ASN A 172 -13.03 -9.83 -10.57
C ASN A 172 -12.08 -10.85 -11.20
N VAL A 173 -11.20 -11.41 -10.37
CA VAL A 173 -10.28 -12.47 -10.77
C VAL A 173 -10.75 -13.81 -10.24
N GLN A 174 -10.45 -14.88 -10.97
CA GLN A 174 -10.72 -16.23 -10.48
C GLN A 174 -9.72 -16.62 -9.39
N PRO A 175 -10.15 -17.28 -8.29
CA PRO A 175 -9.24 -17.86 -7.33
C PRO A 175 -8.20 -18.78 -7.99
N GLY A 176 -6.98 -18.76 -7.48
CA GLY A 176 -5.82 -19.48 -8.02
C GLY A 176 -5.06 -18.75 -9.14
N THR A 177 -5.63 -17.67 -9.70
CA THR A 177 -4.99 -16.88 -10.76
C THR A 177 -3.64 -16.33 -10.31
N PRO A 178 -2.53 -16.59 -11.02
CA PRO A 178 -1.24 -16.01 -10.68
C PRO A 178 -1.21 -14.52 -11.04
N LEU A 179 -0.87 -13.69 -10.06
CA LEU A 179 -0.82 -12.23 -10.15
C LEU A 179 0.49 -11.72 -9.58
N GLU A 180 0.79 -10.45 -9.87
CA GLU A 180 1.99 -9.76 -9.42
C GLU A 180 1.59 -8.47 -8.73
N MET A 181 2.05 -8.27 -7.50
CA MET A 181 1.90 -7.01 -6.77
C MET A 181 3.13 -6.14 -7.00
N VAL A 182 2.90 -4.90 -7.42
CA VAL A 182 3.95 -3.90 -7.64
C VAL A 182 3.66 -2.67 -6.79
N VAL A 183 4.62 -2.30 -5.94
CA VAL A 183 4.56 -1.08 -5.11
C VAL A 183 5.79 -0.24 -5.39
N TYR A 184 5.60 1.05 -5.71
CA TYR A 184 6.70 1.93 -6.11
C TYR A 184 6.48 3.37 -5.64
N LEU A 185 7.55 4.12 -5.49
CA LEU A 185 7.50 5.55 -5.15
C LEU A 185 7.09 6.41 -6.35
N ASP A 186 6.52 7.58 -6.09
CA ASP A 186 6.35 8.62 -7.10
C ASP A 186 7.71 9.10 -7.67
N SER A 187 7.69 9.63 -8.90
CA SER A 187 8.90 10.01 -9.64
C SER A 187 9.76 11.03 -8.90
N LYS A 188 9.16 11.95 -8.12
CA LYS A 188 9.90 12.96 -7.35
C LYS A 188 10.65 12.36 -6.17
N SER A 189 10.15 11.25 -5.64
CA SER A 189 10.66 10.62 -4.41
C SER A 189 11.57 9.41 -4.69
N ALA A 190 11.41 8.76 -5.85
CA ALA A 190 12.16 7.56 -6.23
C ALA A 190 13.68 7.77 -6.37
N SER A 191 14.14 9.00 -6.59
CA SER A 191 15.57 9.34 -6.64
C SER A 191 16.19 9.55 -5.25
N THR A 192 15.37 9.82 -4.23
CA THR A 192 15.85 10.18 -2.89
C THR A 192 15.70 9.03 -1.89
N TYR A 193 14.71 8.18 -2.10
CA TYR A 193 14.30 7.17 -1.13
C TYR A 193 14.30 5.76 -1.70
N GLY A 194 14.49 4.80 -0.80
CA GLY A 194 14.22 3.39 -1.01
C GLY A 194 13.09 2.91 -0.11
N ILE A 195 12.45 1.82 -0.49
CA ILE A 195 11.31 1.22 0.18
C ILE A 195 11.59 -0.22 0.58
N LEU A 196 11.03 -0.63 1.71
CA LEU A 196 11.08 -1.99 2.21
C LEU A 196 9.76 -2.33 2.90
N VAL A 197 9.14 -3.43 2.49
CA VAL A 197 7.98 -3.98 3.17
C VAL A 197 8.38 -4.54 4.53
N SER A 198 7.54 -4.31 5.53
CA SER A 198 7.76 -4.89 6.87
C SER A 198 6.64 -5.80 7.32
N TYR A 199 5.45 -5.59 6.79
CA TYR A 199 4.26 -6.31 7.21
C TYR A 199 3.23 -6.29 6.09
N LEU A 200 2.54 -7.39 5.88
CA LEU A 200 1.39 -7.50 5.00
C LEU A 200 0.40 -8.46 5.65
N LYS A 201 -0.83 -8.01 5.80
CA LYS A 201 -1.96 -8.85 6.19
C LYS A 201 -3.04 -8.83 5.12
N VAL A 202 -3.90 -9.83 5.17
CA VAL A 202 -5.11 -9.92 4.37
C VAL A 202 -6.31 -10.02 5.28
N THR A 203 -7.43 -9.45 4.84
CA THR A 203 -8.67 -9.37 5.61
C THR A 203 -9.84 -9.18 4.65
N ASP A 204 -11.04 -9.50 5.10
CA ASP A 204 -12.29 -9.14 4.45
C ASP A 204 -12.95 -7.90 5.09
N GLY A 205 -12.25 -7.21 6.00
CA GLY A 205 -12.77 -6.09 6.76
C GLY A 205 -13.25 -6.47 8.17
N THR A 206 -13.30 -7.76 8.49
CA THR A 206 -13.53 -8.26 9.85
C THR A 206 -12.21 -8.59 10.56
N PRO A 207 -12.04 -8.24 11.85
CA PRO A 207 -10.82 -8.57 12.58
C PRO A 207 -10.59 -10.07 12.78
N GLU A 208 -11.64 -10.89 12.73
CA GLU A 208 -11.59 -12.34 12.96
C GLU A 208 -10.95 -13.08 11.77
N HIS A 209 -10.99 -12.48 10.58
CA HIS A 209 -10.40 -12.99 9.34
C HIS A 209 -9.10 -12.27 8.95
N ASP A 210 -8.45 -11.59 9.91
CA ASP A 210 -7.12 -11.01 9.71
C ASP A 210 -6.05 -12.11 9.69
N GLU A 211 -5.41 -12.31 8.53
CA GLU A 211 -4.29 -13.23 8.38
C GLU A 211 -3.01 -12.50 7.98
N ILE A 212 -1.93 -12.77 8.71
CA ILE A 212 -0.61 -12.20 8.41
C ILE A 212 0.05 -13.08 7.36
N ILE A 213 0.43 -12.49 6.23
CA ILE A 213 1.11 -13.22 5.14
C ILE A 213 2.57 -12.79 4.96
N VAL A 214 2.94 -11.59 5.40
CA VAL A 214 4.34 -11.14 5.46
C VAL A 214 4.62 -10.55 6.84
N MET A 215 5.65 -11.05 7.48
CA MET A 215 6.10 -10.58 8.79
C MET A 215 7.60 -10.31 8.75
N ASN A 216 8.00 -9.13 9.22
CA ASN A 216 9.39 -8.67 9.18
C ASN A 216 10.02 -8.73 7.79
N GLY A 217 9.23 -8.55 6.73
CA GLY A 217 9.70 -8.56 5.34
C GLY A 217 9.82 -9.94 4.70
N CYS A 218 9.57 -11.04 5.43
CA CYS A 218 9.56 -12.39 4.88
C CYS A 218 8.12 -12.91 4.76
N SER A 219 7.82 -13.61 3.67
CA SER A 219 6.55 -14.33 3.53
C SER A 219 6.47 -15.49 4.52
N ILE A 220 5.32 -15.64 5.16
CA ILE A 220 5.02 -16.77 6.05
C ILE A 220 4.69 -18.02 5.22
N ASP A 221 4.02 -17.84 4.09
CA ASP A 221 3.69 -18.90 3.14
C ASP A 221 4.06 -18.48 1.70
N PRO A 222 5.26 -18.89 1.22
CA PRO A 222 5.73 -18.62 -0.13
C PRO A 222 4.85 -19.22 -1.25
N TYR A 223 4.00 -20.20 -0.94
CA TYR A 223 3.12 -20.84 -1.93
C TYR A 223 1.95 -19.92 -2.29
N ILE A 224 1.39 -19.23 -1.29
CA ILE A 224 0.28 -18.28 -1.48
C ILE A 224 0.80 -16.91 -1.90
N PHE A 225 1.85 -16.42 -1.22
CA PHE A 225 2.41 -15.09 -1.45
C PHE A 225 3.94 -15.15 -1.42
N GLY A 226 4.59 -14.76 -2.50
CA GLY A 226 6.05 -14.77 -2.61
C GLY A 226 6.73 -13.73 -1.73
N ASN A 227 8.03 -13.91 -1.51
CA ASN A 227 8.85 -12.86 -0.91
C ASN A 227 8.88 -11.62 -1.82
N PHE A 228 8.99 -10.45 -1.20
CA PHE A 228 9.17 -9.21 -1.95
C PHE A 228 10.62 -9.10 -2.44
N GLU A 229 10.75 -8.90 -3.74
CA GLU A 229 11.99 -8.63 -4.44
C GLU A 229 12.06 -7.14 -4.81
N THR A 230 13.28 -6.63 -4.96
CA THR A 230 13.53 -5.25 -5.36
C THR A 230 14.46 -5.20 -6.56
N PRO A 231 13.93 -5.20 -7.80
CA PRO A 231 14.78 -5.20 -9.00
C PRO A 231 15.60 -3.90 -9.13
N ASP A 232 15.07 -2.78 -8.64
CA ASP A 232 15.61 -1.44 -8.87
C ASP A 232 16.29 -0.85 -7.62
N GLU A 233 17.23 -1.59 -7.02
CA GLU A 233 18.00 -1.15 -5.84
C GLU A 233 17.12 -0.69 -4.65
N GLY A 234 15.91 -1.24 -4.52
CA GLY A 234 14.98 -0.89 -3.45
C GLY A 234 14.02 0.26 -3.76
N LYS A 235 13.86 0.70 -5.01
CA LYS A 235 12.86 1.72 -5.40
C LYS A 235 11.46 1.14 -5.66
N THR A 236 11.44 -0.10 -6.14
CA THR A 236 10.23 -0.86 -6.49
C THR A 236 10.22 -2.15 -5.68
N LEU A 237 9.07 -2.49 -5.11
CA LEU A 237 8.80 -3.77 -4.49
C LEU A 237 7.93 -4.60 -5.44
N TYR A 238 8.33 -5.83 -5.65
CA TYR A 238 7.68 -6.78 -6.54
C TYR A 238 7.44 -8.09 -5.79
N SER A 239 6.24 -8.66 -5.85
CA SER A 239 5.98 -10.02 -5.35
C SER A 239 4.92 -10.72 -6.21
N LYS A 240 5.07 -12.03 -6.36
CA LYS A 240 4.11 -12.91 -7.03
C LYS A 240 3.16 -13.51 -6.01
N PHE A 241 1.89 -13.62 -6.33
CA PHE A 241 0.91 -14.27 -5.46
C PHE A 241 -0.18 -14.95 -6.28
N ARG A 242 -0.90 -15.89 -5.66
CA ARG A 242 -2.10 -16.48 -6.26
C ARG A 242 -3.31 -15.78 -5.68
N ALA A 243 -4.26 -15.39 -6.52
CA ALA A 243 -5.54 -14.86 -6.05
C ALA A 243 -6.21 -15.89 -5.13
N PHE A 244 -6.74 -15.45 -4.00
CA PHE A 244 -7.54 -16.28 -3.10
C PHE A 244 -8.75 -15.48 -2.64
N LYS A 245 -9.70 -16.14 -1.99
CA LYS A 245 -10.99 -15.59 -1.62
C LYS A 245 -11.38 -16.11 -0.23
N PHE A 246 -11.97 -15.24 0.59
CA PHE A 246 -12.63 -15.66 1.84
C PHE A 246 -14.02 -16.27 1.52
N PRO A 247 -14.46 -17.33 2.21
CA PRO A 247 -15.74 -17.99 1.92
C PRO A 247 -16.94 -17.03 1.88
N ASP A 248 -16.96 -16.07 2.80
CA ASP A 248 -18.08 -15.15 3.02
C ASP A 248 -17.93 -13.80 2.31
N SER A 249 -16.83 -13.57 1.58
CA SER A 249 -16.55 -12.29 0.91
C SER A 249 -16.07 -12.46 -0.52
N ASN A 250 -16.59 -11.64 -1.43
CA ASN A 250 -16.17 -11.59 -2.83
C ASN A 250 -14.92 -10.74 -3.05
N TYR A 251 -14.26 -10.27 -2.00
CA TYR A 251 -13.04 -9.48 -2.11
C TYR A 251 -12.01 -9.84 -1.04
N VAL A 252 -10.76 -9.52 -1.33
CA VAL A 252 -9.65 -9.59 -0.37
C VAL A 252 -9.02 -8.22 -0.25
N LEU A 253 -8.87 -7.73 0.98
CA LEU A 253 -8.19 -6.48 1.30
C LEU A 253 -6.78 -6.76 1.81
N PHE A 254 -5.79 -6.40 1.02
CA PHE A 254 -4.39 -6.41 1.41
C PHE A 254 -4.06 -5.13 2.19
N VAL A 255 -3.58 -5.29 3.42
CA VAL A 255 -3.13 -4.19 4.26
C VAL A 255 -1.64 -4.31 4.49
N GLY A 256 -0.89 -3.52 3.71
CA GLY A 256 0.57 -3.49 3.73
C GLY A 256 1.13 -2.40 4.63
N THR A 257 2.34 -2.61 5.14
CA THR A 257 3.17 -1.59 5.75
C THR A 257 4.55 -1.55 5.10
N VAL A 258 4.88 -0.41 4.50
CA VAL A 258 6.17 -0.11 3.89
C VAL A 258 6.91 0.92 4.73
N ASN A 259 8.20 0.69 4.95
CA ASN A 259 9.11 1.68 5.49
C ASN A 259 9.87 2.35 4.35
N VAL A 260 10.05 3.66 4.46
CA VAL A 260 10.83 4.46 3.51
C VAL A 260 12.13 4.88 4.18
N CYS A 261 13.25 4.62 3.52
CA CYS A 261 14.60 4.95 3.99
C CYS A 261 15.28 5.91 3.02
N LEU A 262 16.22 6.73 3.50
CA LEU A 262 17.07 7.54 2.63
C LEU A 262 17.95 6.62 1.75
N LYS A 263 17.93 6.85 0.44
CA LYS A 263 18.58 6.04 -0.60
C LYS A 263 18.08 4.59 -0.67
N GLN A 264 18.47 3.76 0.28
CA GLN A 264 18.14 2.33 0.28
C GLN A 264 17.87 1.84 1.71
N CYS A 265 16.85 1.01 1.86
CA CYS A 265 16.61 0.30 3.11
C CYS A 265 17.56 -0.90 3.21
N ARG A 266 18.18 -1.11 4.38
CA ARG A 266 18.97 -2.32 4.63
C ARG A 266 18.02 -3.51 4.67
N GLY A 267 18.24 -4.48 3.78
CA GLY A 267 17.40 -5.67 3.65
C GLY A 267 17.35 -6.52 4.91
N VAL A 268 16.29 -7.30 5.04
CA VAL A 268 16.19 -8.36 6.04
C VAL A 268 16.90 -9.57 5.46
N LYS A 269 17.94 -10.06 6.14
CA LYS A 269 18.60 -11.32 5.76
C LYS A 269 17.60 -12.45 6.00
N GLY A 270 16.84 -12.82 4.96
CA GLY A 270 16.22 -14.13 4.90
C GLY A 270 17.35 -15.12 4.66
N ASP A 271 17.59 -16.02 5.61
CA ASP A 271 18.67 -16.99 5.51
C ASP A 271 18.50 -17.88 4.27
N GLU A 272 19.47 -17.81 3.37
CA GLU A 272 19.80 -18.92 2.48
C GLU A 272 21.30 -19.18 2.56
N LYS A 273 21.63 -20.45 2.82
CA LYS A 273 22.95 -20.96 3.21
C LYS A 273 23.99 -20.75 2.10
N ASN A 274 24.80 -19.69 2.18
CA ASN A 274 26.25 -19.66 1.91
C ASN A 274 26.74 -18.22 1.76
N SER A 275 27.38 -17.69 2.80
CA SER A 275 28.49 -16.74 2.62
C SER A 275 29.32 -16.67 3.89
N SER A 276 30.47 -17.31 3.79
CA SER A 276 31.62 -17.18 4.67
C SER A 276 31.86 -15.72 5.02
N LYS A 277 31.91 -15.43 6.33
CA LYS A 277 32.40 -14.19 6.96
C LYS A 277 31.76 -12.90 6.44
N GLN A 278 30.75 -12.40 7.15
CA GLN A 278 30.50 -10.96 7.16
C GLN A 278 30.43 -10.42 8.58
N THR A 279 31.46 -9.63 8.86
CA THR A 279 31.79 -8.94 10.10
C THR A 279 30.64 -8.09 10.65
N ILE A 280 30.58 -8.09 11.98
CA ILE A 280 29.68 -7.35 12.87
C ILE A 280 29.56 -5.87 12.45
N GLN A 281 28.33 -5.35 12.38
CA GLN A 281 28.07 -3.96 12.79
C GLN A 281 26.83 -3.90 13.68
N PRO A 282 26.95 -3.42 14.93
CA PRO A 282 25.82 -2.98 15.71
C PRO A 282 25.55 -1.53 15.30
N ALA A 283 24.53 -1.31 14.49
CA ALA A 283 23.94 0.02 14.35
C ALA A 283 22.47 -0.11 14.72
N ASN A 284 22.09 0.58 15.79
CA ASN A 284 20.74 0.69 16.30
C ASN A 284 19.78 1.09 15.15
N SER A 285 19.14 0.10 14.50
CA SER A 285 18.45 0.17 13.20
C SER A 285 17.07 0.85 13.27
N ARG A 286 16.91 1.81 14.19
CA ARG A 286 15.71 2.65 14.28
C ARG A 286 15.84 3.97 13.51
N ASN A 287 17.06 4.39 13.14
CA ASN A 287 17.32 5.77 12.70
C ASN A 287 17.35 6.02 11.17
N THR A 288 17.17 5.01 10.32
CA THR A 288 17.13 5.20 8.85
C THR A 288 15.71 5.26 8.28
N LYS A 289 14.70 4.87 9.07
CA LYS A 289 13.29 4.87 8.66
C LYS A 289 12.73 6.28 8.79
N VAL A 290 12.46 6.93 7.66
CA VAL A 290 11.95 8.30 7.61
C VAL A 290 10.42 8.30 7.64
N TYR A 291 9.80 7.41 6.86
CA TYR A 291 8.35 7.28 6.81
C TYR A 291 7.92 5.83 7.02
N ARG A 292 6.72 5.67 7.58
CA ARG A 292 5.98 4.41 7.59
C ARG A 292 4.66 4.64 6.89
N LEU A 293 4.42 3.92 5.80
CA LEU A 293 3.21 4.00 5.02
C LEU A 293 2.44 2.71 5.20
N SER A 294 1.13 2.83 5.37
CA SER A 294 0.22 1.72 5.45
C SER A 294 -0.83 1.87 4.37
N PHE A 295 -0.84 0.95 3.42
CA PHE A 295 -1.68 0.99 2.25
C PHE A 295 -2.71 -0.14 2.30
N PRO A 296 -3.95 0.14 1.87
CA PRO A 296 -4.92 -0.87 1.45
C PRO A 296 -4.83 -1.14 -0.06
N LEU A 297 -5.14 -2.37 -0.45
CA LEU A 297 -5.39 -2.77 -1.84
C LEU A 297 -6.51 -3.81 -1.83
N SER A 298 -7.60 -3.55 -2.53
CA SER A 298 -8.70 -4.52 -2.69
C SER A 298 -8.57 -5.26 -4.01
N LEU A 299 -8.86 -6.55 -3.97
CA LEU A 299 -8.96 -7.41 -5.14
C LEU A 299 -10.32 -8.10 -5.13
N GLY A 300 -11.15 -7.84 -6.14
CA GLY A 300 -12.41 -8.53 -6.36
C GLY A 300 -12.17 -9.95 -6.88
N THR A 301 -12.99 -10.90 -6.43
CA THR A 301 -12.89 -12.31 -6.80
C THR A 301 -14.26 -12.88 -7.14
N GLU A 302 -14.34 -13.57 -8.27
CA GLU A 302 -15.55 -14.27 -8.69
C GLU A 302 -15.29 -15.77 -8.70
N MET A 303 -16.25 -16.55 -8.18
CA MET A 303 -16.31 -17.96 -8.52
C MET A 303 -16.66 -18.03 -10.00
N GLY A 304 -15.79 -18.63 -10.82
CA GLY A 304 -16.17 -18.97 -12.18
C GLY A 304 -17.45 -19.80 -12.12
N ASN A 305 -18.43 -19.48 -12.97
CA ASN A 305 -19.58 -20.35 -13.20
C ASN A 305 -19.07 -21.64 -13.86
N HIS A 306 -18.51 -22.55 -13.08
CA HIS A 306 -18.20 -23.87 -13.56
C HIS A 306 -19.50 -24.67 -13.51
N SER A 307 -20.26 -24.59 -14.61
CA SER A 307 -21.32 -25.55 -14.93
C SER A 307 -20.75 -26.94 -15.31
N ASP A 308 -19.55 -27.28 -14.86
CA ASP A 308 -19.07 -28.67 -14.88
C ASP A 308 -18.75 -29.05 -13.44
N SER A 309 -19.75 -29.63 -12.79
CA SER A 309 -19.50 -30.53 -11.67
C SER A 309 -18.70 -31.71 -12.23
N PRO A 310 -17.45 -31.97 -11.80
CA PRO A 310 -16.89 -33.29 -12.00
C PRO A 310 -17.65 -34.19 -11.04
N THR A 311 -18.69 -34.86 -11.56
CA THR A 311 -19.31 -35.99 -10.88
C THR A 311 -18.18 -36.97 -10.57
N CYS A 312 -17.78 -37.06 -9.31
CA CYS A 312 -16.95 -38.14 -8.80
C CYS A 312 -17.77 -39.43 -8.91
N SER A 313 -17.85 -39.99 -10.12
CA SER A 313 -18.36 -41.33 -10.35
C SER A 313 -17.30 -42.31 -9.86
N ALA A 314 -17.48 -42.77 -8.62
CA ALA A 314 -16.81 -43.97 -8.15
C ALA A 314 -17.20 -45.12 -9.09
N LYS A 315 -16.30 -45.51 -10.00
CA LYS A 315 -16.42 -46.79 -10.70
C LYS A 315 -16.10 -47.87 -9.68
N GLU A 316 -17.12 -48.61 -9.25
CA GLU A 316 -16.93 -49.90 -8.58
C GLU A 316 -16.16 -50.82 -9.52
N GLY A 317 -14.86 -50.98 -9.24
CA GLY A 317 -14.02 -52.00 -9.84
C GLY A 317 -14.43 -53.35 -9.29
N ASN A 318 -14.98 -54.19 -10.16
CA ASN A 318 -15.31 -55.57 -9.87
C ASN A 318 -14.01 -56.37 -9.68
N GLY A 319 -13.71 -56.77 -8.44
CA GLY A 319 -12.56 -57.60 -8.07
C GLY A 319 -12.94 -58.56 -6.94
N PRO A 320 -12.41 -59.80 -6.92
CA PRO A 320 -13.11 -60.94 -6.33
C PRO A 320 -13.06 -60.96 -4.79
N LYS A 321 -14.21 -61.29 -4.21
CA LYS A 321 -14.41 -61.59 -2.79
C LYS A 321 -13.43 -62.67 -2.32
N ARG A 322 -12.60 -62.35 -1.32
CA ARG A 322 -12.03 -63.36 -0.42
C ARG A 322 -12.78 -63.32 0.90
N GLU A 323 -13.42 -64.44 1.16
CA GLU A 323 -14.11 -64.85 2.36
C GLU A 323 -13.09 -65.04 3.48
N ILE A 324 -13.27 -64.37 4.62
CA ILE A 324 -12.58 -64.71 5.87
C ILE A 324 -13.65 -64.93 6.93
N GLU A 325 -13.54 -66.11 7.53
CA GLU A 325 -14.47 -66.74 8.45
C GLU A 325 -14.77 -65.94 9.72
N LYS A 326 -15.97 -66.22 10.22
CA LYS A 326 -16.58 -65.72 11.45
C LYS A 326 -15.84 -66.22 12.69
N GLY A 327 -15.45 -65.29 13.57
CA GLY A 327 -15.05 -65.55 14.94
C GLY A 327 -16.03 -64.92 15.94
N THR A 328 -16.97 -65.76 16.38
CA THR A 328 -17.64 -65.83 17.70
C THR A 328 -18.11 -64.56 18.43
N THR A 329 -19.44 -64.46 18.49
CA THR A 329 -20.29 -63.63 19.36
C THR A 329 -20.08 -63.91 20.86
N SER A 330 -20.01 -62.84 21.65
CA SER A 330 -20.47 -62.84 23.05
C SER A 330 -21.18 -61.52 23.31
N GLN A 331 -22.51 -61.61 23.33
CA GLN A 331 -23.43 -60.59 23.83
C GLN A 331 -23.55 -60.74 25.34
N LEU A 332 -23.46 -59.63 26.06
CA LEU A 332 -24.05 -59.49 27.39
C LEU A 332 -25.07 -58.35 27.30
N GLN A 333 -26.33 -58.71 27.07
CA GLN A 333 -27.48 -57.82 27.09
C GLN A 333 -28.07 -57.82 28.50
N LYS A 334 -28.41 -56.62 29.01
CA LYS A 334 -29.19 -56.47 30.24
C LYS A 334 -30.53 -55.84 29.87
N THR A 335 -31.56 -56.62 30.17
CA THR A 335 -32.99 -56.30 30.38
C THR A 335 -33.87 -56.10 29.15
#